data_AF-A0A0H5REW3-F1
#
_entry.id   AF-A0A0H5REW3-F1
#
_cell.length_a   1.000
_cell.length_b   1.000
_cell.length_c   1.000
_cell.angle_alpha   90.00
_cell.angle_beta   90.00
_cell.angle_gamma   90.00
#
_symmetry.space_group_name_H-M   'P 1'
#
loop_
_entity.id
_entity.type
_entity.pdbx_description
1 polymer ?
#
loop_
_entity_poly.entity_id
_entity_poly.type
_entity_poly.pdbx_seq_one_letter_code
_entity_poly.pdbx_strand_id
1 'polypeptide(L)'
;VGLSFGASSSEPGYQDLIEAIQQGSPIDEQFVRQIRPQCINRFYDIVHDGIGKSMPLHSIALIHSREDVAIILFDVGADVYLADIQGNTPLHFAVEHGLVNVVSKIMNIMGDTKIMNKIGMSKQQVIDRKNKAGKAPLHMAV
;
A
#
# COMPACT_ATOMS: atom_id res chain seq x y z
N VAL A 1 -0.39 -15.83 -21.19
CA VAL A 1 1.06 -15.57 -21.15
C VAL A 1 1.31 -14.56 -20.04
N GLY A 2 1.97 -14.85 -18.92
CA GLY A 2 2.50 -16.09 -18.40
C GLY A 2 2.45 -15.99 -16.87
N LEU A 3 1.82 -16.99 -16.25
CA LEU A 3 1.97 -17.26 -14.83
C LEU A 3 3.38 -17.84 -14.66
N SER A 4 4.22 -17.22 -13.82
CA SER A 4 5.50 -17.81 -13.43
C SER A 4 5.79 -17.48 -11.97
N PHE A 5 5.70 -18.56 -11.20
CA PHE A 5 5.94 -18.72 -9.77
C PHE A 5 7.35 -18.29 -9.36
N GLY A 6 7.43 -17.68 -8.18
CA GLY A 6 8.62 -17.64 -7.32
C GLY A 6 8.18 -17.93 -5.89
N ALA A 7 8.25 -19.21 -5.50
CA ALA A 7 7.98 -19.65 -4.13
C ALA A 7 9.17 -19.32 -3.21
N SER A 8 8.90 -18.71 -2.04
CA SER A 8 9.48 -19.15 -0.76
C SER A 8 8.88 -18.40 0.44
N SER A 9 8.48 -19.15 1.47
CA SER A 9 7.92 -18.75 2.77
C SER A 9 6.42 -18.49 2.86
N SER A 10 5.69 -19.60 2.95
CA SER A 10 4.59 -19.87 3.88
C SER A 10 3.69 -18.69 4.25
N GLU A 11 2.55 -18.58 3.57
CA GLU A 11 1.19 -18.56 4.15
C GLU A 11 0.18 -18.49 2.98
N PRO A 12 -0.70 -19.50 2.82
CA PRO A 12 -1.48 -19.74 1.59
C PRO A 12 -2.59 -18.73 1.30
N GLY A 13 -2.64 -17.58 1.97
CA GLY A 13 -3.71 -16.61 1.82
C GLY A 13 -3.33 -15.30 1.12
N TYR A 14 -2.05 -14.91 1.17
CA TYR A 14 -1.64 -13.58 0.71
C TYR A 14 -1.53 -13.47 -0.81
N GLN A 15 -1.08 -14.53 -1.47
CA GLN A 15 -1.02 -14.59 -2.93
C GLN A 15 -2.43 -14.49 -3.53
N ASP A 16 -3.37 -15.30 -3.01
CA ASP A 16 -4.77 -15.25 -3.40
C ASP A 16 -5.39 -13.87 -3.16
N LEU A 17 -5.04 -13.19 -2.06
CA LEU A 17 -5.47 -11.82 -1.83
C LEU A 17 -4.96 -10.87 -2.91
N ILE A 18 -3.66 -10.93 -3.23
CA ILE A 18 -3.03 -10.06 -4.22
C ILE A 18 -3.67 -10.30 -5.59
N GLU A 19 -3.87 -11.56 -5.96
CA GLU A 19 -4.53 -11.94 -7.19
C GLU A 19 -5.99 -11.47 -7.22
N ALA A 20 -6.73 -11.60 -6.11
CA ALA A 20 -8.09 -11.09 -6.00
C ALA A 20 -8.17 -9.55 -6.11
N ILE A 21 -7.18 -8.83 -5.57
CA ILE A 21 -7.06 -7.37 -5.75
C ILE A 21 -6.87 -7.06 -7.24
N GLN A 22 -5.96 -7.79 -7.90
CA GLN A 22 -5.63 -7.60 -9.32
C GLN A 22 -6.81 -7.89 -10.25
N GLN A 23 -7.53 -8.98 -9.99
CA GLN A 23 -8.67 -9.41 -10.81
C GLN A 23 -9.97 -8.66 -10.49
N GLY A 24 -9.99 -7.83 -9.44
CA GLY A 24 -11.22 -7.16 -9.00
C GLY A 24 -12.21 -8.10 -8.29
N SER A 25 -11.75 -9.29 -7.87
CA SER A 25 -12.59 -10.26 -7.19
C SER A 25 -13.06 -9.74 -5.81
N PRO A 26 -14.26 -10.15 -5.36
CA PRO A 26 -14.71 -9.84 -4.01
C PRO A 26 -13.76 -10.47 -3.00
N ILE A 27 -13.26 -9.63 -2.08
CA ILE A 27 -12.33 -10.04 -1.02
C ILE A 27 -13.09 -10.01 0.28
N ASP A 28 -12.98 -11.09 1.05
CA ASP A 28 -13.60 -11.17 2.36
C ASP A 28 -12.86 -10.24 3.34
N GLU A 29 -13.55 -9.26 3.91
CA GLU A 29 -12.95 -8.34 4.88
C GLU A 29 -12.37 -9.08 6.09
N GLN A 30 -13.02 -10.16 6.54
CA GLN A 30 -12.55 -10.95 7.68
C GLN A 30 -11.21 -11.60 7.39
N PHE A 31 -10.99 -11.99 6.14
CA PHE A 31 -9.74 -12.55 5.70
C PHE A 31 -8.61 -11.52 5.74
N VAL A 32 -8.87 -10.28 5.30
CA VAL A 32 -7.91 -9.16 5.44
C VAL A 32 -7.65 -8.84 6.91
N ARG A 33 -8.67 -8.90 7.78
CA ARG A 33 -8.53 -8.66 9.22
C ARG A 33 -7.75 -9.75 9.96
N GLN A 34 -7.77 -10.99 9.46
CA GLN A 34 -6.97 -12.10 10.01
C GLN A 34 -5.49 -12.02 9.64
N ILE A 35 -5.11 -11.14 8.71
CA ILE A 35 -3.71 -10.94 8.32
C ILE A 35 -2.88 -10.53 9.54
N ARG A 36 -1.78 -11.26 9.77
CA ARG A 36 -0.84 -10.89 10.82
C ARG A 36 -0.20 -9.53 10.52
N PRO A 37 -0.08 -8.63 11.51
CA PRO A 37 0.55 -7.32 11.32
C PRO A 37 2.04 -7.40 10.91
N GLN A 38 2.69 -8.56 11.07
CA GLN A 38 4.05 -8.77 10.57
C GLN A 38 4.10 -8.99 9.06
N CYS A 39 3.02 -9.52 8.47
CA CYS A 39 2.90 -9.77 7.04
C CYS A 39 2.37 -8.54 6.28
N ILE A 40 1.59 -7.68 6.95
CA ILE A 40 0.92 -6.54 6.32
C ILE A 40 1.89 -5.49 5.74
N ASN A 41 3.05 -5.31 6.39
CA ASN A 41 4.11 -4.38 6.00
C ASN A 41 5.21 -5.07 5.18
N ARG A 42 5.03 -6.34 4.81
CA ARG A 42 5.96 -7.06 3.96
C ARG A 42 5.83 -6.58 2.51
N PHE A 43 6.95 -6.54 1.81
CA PHE A 43 6.97 -6.30 0.37
C PHE A 43 6.67 -7.60 -0.36
N TYR A 44 5.76 -7.52 -1.31
CA TYR A 44 5.38 -8.61 -2.19
C TYR A 44 5.84 -8.27 -3.60
N ASP A 45 6.49 -9.23 -4.25
CA ASP A 45 6.89 -9.08 -5.65
C ASP A 45 5.66 -9.23 -6.53
N ILE A 46 5.21 -8.09 -7.07
CA ILE A 46 4.14 -8.05 -8.05
C ILE A 46 4.69 -7.66 -9.42
N VAL A 47 4.12 -8.23 -10.47
CA VAL A 47 4.42 -7.80 -11.84
C VAL A 47 3.39 -6.73 -12.19
N HIS A 48 3.85 -5.48 -12.27
CA HIS A 48 3.03 -4.35 -12.70
C HIS A 48 3.70 -3.69 -13.89
N ASP A 49 2.95 -3.52 -15.00
CA ASP A 49 3.46 -2.94 -16.25
C ASP A 49 4.67 -3.69 -16.87
N GLY A 50 4.74 -5.01 -16.66
CA GLY A 50 5.85 -5.85 -17.16
C GLY A 50 7.16 -5.71 -16.37
N ILE A 51 7.17 -4.89 -15.32
CA ILE A 51 8.31 -4.71 -14.42
C ILE A 51 7.96 -5.41 -13.09
N GLY A 52 8.79 -6.38 -12.69
CA GLY A 52 8.70 -6.98 -11.35
C GLY A 52 9.05 -5.93 -10.30
N LYS A 53 8.09 -5.58 -9.45
CA LYS A 53 8.23 -4.53 -8.45
C LYS A 53 7.82 -5.05 -7.08
N SER A 54 8.69 -4.88 -6.09
CA SER A 54 8.37 -5.22 -4.71
C SER A 54 7.56 -4.08 -4.09
N MET A 55 6.32 -4.36 -3.74
CA MET A 55 5.36 -3.37 -3.22
C MET A 55 4.63 -3.91 -2.01
N PRO A 56 4.33 -3.06 -1.01
CA PRO A 56 3.55 -3.49 0.14
C PRO A 56 2.08 -3.69 -0.24
N LEU A 57 1.39 -4.55 0.51
CA LEU A 57 0.02 -4.99 0.21
C LEU A 57 -0.97 -3.84 0.04
N HIS A 58 -0.86 -2.81 0.88
CA HIS A 58 -1.69 -1.61 0.79
C HIS A 58 -1.46 -0.84 -0.52
N SER A 59 -0.24 -0.82 -1.08
CA SER A 59 0.02 -0.10 -2.35
C SER A 59 -0.61 -0.82 -3.54
N ILE A 60 -0.67 -2.15 -3.49
CA ILE A 60 -1.36 -2.96 -4.50
C ILE A 60 -2.86 -2.62 -4.50
N ALA A 61 -3.48 -2.54 -3.32
CA ALA A 61 -4.87 -2.13 -3.19
C ALA A 61 -5.13 -0.72 -3.76
N LEU A 62 -4.21 0.22 -3.53
CA LEU A 62 -4.32 1.59 -4.07
C LEU A 62 -4.23 1.64 -5.59
N ILE A 63 -3.31 0.89 -6.20
CA ILE A 63 -3.14 0.85 -7.66
C ILE A 63 -4.40 0.32 -8.35
N HIS A 64 -5.04 -0.68 -7.75
CA HIS A 64 -6.29 -1.26 -8.24
C HIS A 64 -7.54 -0.47 -7.81
N SER A 65 -7.38 0.70 -7.21
CA SER A 65 -8.48 1.54 -6.71
C SER A 65 -9.42 0.80 -5.73
N ARG A 66 -8.88 -0.16 -4.98
CA ARG A 66 -9.61 -0.95 -3.97
C ARG A 66 -9.53 -0.23 -2.63
N GLU A 67 -10.29 0.86 -2.53
CA GLU A 67 -10.32 1.69 -1.32
C GLU A 67 -10.78 0.91 -0.08
N ASP A 68 -11.77 0.02 -0.21
CA ASP A 68 -12.26 -0.82 0.90
C ASP A 68 -11.14 -1.64 1.52
N VAL A 69 -10.37 -2.34 0.67
CA VAL A 69 -9.25 -3.19 1.07
C VAL A 69 -8.13 -2.35 1.67
N ALA A 70 -7.82 -1.20 1.06
CA ALA A 70 -6.82 -0.29 1.58
C ALA A 70 -7.19 0.22 2.99
N ILE A 71 -8.45 0.60 3.21
CA ILE A 71 -8.95 1.05 4.51
C ILE A 71 -8.83 -0.05 5.55
N ILE A 72 -9.23 -1.29 5.24
CA ILE A 72 -9.12 -2.42 6.16
C ILE A 72 -7.64 -2.70 6.47
N LEU A 73 -6.76 -2.66 5.47
CA LEU A 73 -5.32 -2.84 5.69
C LEU A 73 -4.76 -1.80 6.66
N PHE A 74 -5.17 -0.54 6.54
CA PHE A 74 -4.78 0.50 7.50
C PHE A 74 -5.38 0.26 8.90
N ASP A 75 -6.60 -0.26 9.00
CA ASP A 75 -7.27 -0.63 10.26
C ASP A 75 -6.52 -1.76 11.00
N VAL A 76 -5.99 -2.72 10.24
CA VAL A 76 -5.19 -3.86 10.74
C VAL A 76 -3.77 -3.46 11.13
N GLY A 77 -3.35 -2.23 10.85
CA GLY A 77 -2.05 -1.68 11.24
C GLY A 77 -1.02 -1.62 10.11
N ALA A 78 -1.46 -1.48 8.86
CA ALA A 78 -0.55 -1.19 7.75
C ALA A 78 0.18 0.14 7.97
N ASP A 79 1.50 0.13 7.76
CA ASP A 79 2.36 1.30 7.91
C ASP A 79 2.06 2.33 6.80
N VAL A 80 1.34 3.40 7.14
CA VAL A 80 1.07 4.54 6.25
C VAL A 80 2.32 5.31 5.81
N TYR A 81 3.46 5.01 6.44
CA TYR A 81 4.75 5.65 6.17
C TYR A 81 5.66 4.80 5.26
N LEU A 82 5.24 3.58 4.93
CA LEU A 82 6.08 2.64 4.21
C LEU A 82 6.14 3.02 2.73
N ALA A 83 7.35 3.24 2.24
CA ALA A 83 7.60 3.64 0.87
C ALA A 83 7.99 2.42 0.01
N ASP A 84 7.58 2.42 -1.25
CA ASP A 84 8.02 1.43 -2.23
C ASP A 84 9.50 1.64 -2.62
N ILE A 85 10.01 0.77 -3.50
CA ILE A 85 11.38 0.87 -4.04
C ILE A 85 11.67 2.16 -4.85
N GLN A 86 10.63 2.86 -5.29
CA GLN A 86 10.68 4.15 -5.97
C GLN A 86 10.55 5.32 -4.99
N GLY A 87 10.40 5.05 -3.70
CA GLY A 87 10.17 6.08 -2.68
C GLY A 87 8.73 6.60 -2.65
N ASN A 88 7.80 5.96 -3.36
CA ASN A 88 6.38 6.29 -3.32
C ASN A 88 5.78 5.77 -2.01
N THR A 89 5.22 6.68 -1.22
CA THR A 89 4.42 6.34 -0.03
C THR A 89 2.99 6.02 -0.44
N PRO A 90 2.17 5.38 0.42
CA PRO A 90 0.74 5.15 0.12
C PRO A 90 0.00 6.45 -0.22
N LEU A 91 0.44 7.59 0.33
CA LEU A 91 -0.12 8.89 -0.03
C LEU A 91 0.15 9.27 -1.49
N HIS A 92 1.30 8.89 -2.07
CA HIS A 92 1.56 9.13 -3.50
C HIS A 92 0.54 8.38 -4.37
N PHE A 93 0.32 7.09 -4.11
CA PHE A 93 -0.63 6.28 -4.87
C PHE A 93 -2.07 6.75 -4.65
N ALA A 94 -2.45 7.07 -3.41
CA ALA A 94 -3.79 7.55 -3.12
C ALA A 94 -4.11 8.86 -3.85
N VAL A 95 -3.14 9.77 -4.00
CA VAL A 95 -3.30 11.02 -4.74
C VAL A 95 -3.25 10.80 -6.25
N GLU A 96 -2.33 9.96 -6.74
CA GLU A 96 -2.21 9.59 -8.17
C GLU A 96 -3.51 8.99 -8.72
N HIS A 97 -4.18 8.16 -7.92
CA HIS A 97 -5.44 7.51 -8.28
C HIS A 97 -6.70 8.30 -7.86
N GLY A 98 -6.55 9.46 -7.20
CA GLY A 98 -7.69 10.27 -6.76
C GLY A 98 -8.55 9.64 -5.65
N LEU A 99 -7.98 8.74 -4.83
CA LEU A 99 -8.67 8.00 -3.78
C LEU A 99 -8.87 8.85 -2.52
N VAL A 100 -9.78 9.83 -2.57
CA VAL A 100 -10.01 10.82 -1.51
C VAL A 100 -10.34 10.19 -0.15
N ASN A 101 -11.12 9.10 -0.14
CA ASN A 101 -11.47 8.37 1.08
C ASN A 101 -10.22 7.80 1.76
N VAL A 102 -9.34 7.20 0.96
CA VAL A 102 -8.08 6.64 1.45
C VAL A 102 -7.12 7.74 1.90
N VAL A 103 -7.00 8.84 1.14
CA VAL A 103 -6.22 10.01 1.54
C VAL A 103 -6.69 10.53 2.90
N SER A 104 -8.00 10.64 3.10
CA SER A 104 -8.60 11.10 4.36
C SER A 104 -8.28 10.14 5.51
N LYS A 105 -8.40 8.82 5.28
CA LYS A 105 -8.05 7.80 6.28
C LYS A 105 -6.57 7.84 6.65
N ILE A 106 -5.67 7.92 5.67
CA ILE A 106 -4.21 8.05 5.87
C ILE A 106 -3.92 9.33 6.66
N MET A 107 -4.52 10.47 6.28
CA MET A 107 -4.32 11.74 6.97
C MET A 107 -4.86 11.73 8.40
N ASN A 108 -5.94 10.99 8.67
CA ASN A 108 -6.49 10.83 10.00
C ASN A 108 -5.54 10.02 10.88
N ILE A 109 -5.07 8.86 10.41
CA ILE A 109 -4.08 8.02 11.11
C ILE A 109 -2.78 8.79 11.38
N MET A 110 -2.34 9.58 10.41
CA MET A 110 -1.14 10.43 10.51
C MET A 110 -1.37 11.68 11.37
N GLY A 111 -2.62 12.13 11.54
CA GLY A 111 -3.02 13.30 12.32
C GLY A 111 -3.24 12.98 13.79
N ASP A 112 -3.75 11.78 14.10
CA ASP A 112 -3.92 11.27 15.46
C ASP A 112 -2.58 10.95 16.15
N THR A 113 -1.49 10.91 15.39
CA THR A 113 -0.22 10.38 15.86
C THR A 113 0.88 11.44 15.92
N LYS A 114 1.25 11.83 17.14
CA LYS A 114 2.58 12.40 17.48
C LYS A 114 3.69 11.35 17.33
N ILE A 115 3.40 10.25 16.62
CA ILE A 115 4.20 9.04 16.51
C ILE A 115 5.10 9.22 15.31
N MET A 116 6.36 9.51 15.63
CA MET A 116 7.45 9.42 14.69
C MET A 116 7.57 7.94 14.28
N ASN A 117 7.60 7.62 12.99
CA ASN A 117 7.96 6.27 12.53
C ASN A 117 9.35 5.87 13.12
N LYS A 118 9.76 4.60 13.06
CA LYS A 118 11.14 4.12 13.30
C LYS A 118 12.24 4.98 12.62
N ILE A 119 11.87 5.73 11.58
CA ILE A 119 12.71 6.68 10.82
C ILE A 119 12.50 8.16 11.21
N GLY A 120 11.76 8.45 12.28
CA GLY A 120 11.61 9.81 12.82
C GLY A 120 10.66 10.73 12.02
N MET A 121 10.02 10.23 10.96
CA MET A 121 9.25 11.07 10.05
C MET A 121 7.95 11.58 10.67
N SER A 122 7.68 12.87 10.46
CA SER A 122 6.43 13.56 10.83
C SER A 122 5.49 13.69 9.63
N LYS A 123 4.20 13.96 9.89
CA LYS A 123 3.15 14.18 8.87
C LYS A 123 3.60 15.05 7.69
N GLN A 124 4.14 16.24 7.99
CA GLN A 124 4.61 17.18 6.96
C GLN A 124 5.72 16.58 6.09
N GLN A 125 6.66 15.82 6.69
CA GLN A 125 7.72 15.19 5.91
C GLN A 125 7.19 14.14 4.93
N VAL A 126 6.09 13.46 5.23
CA VAL A 126 5.47 12.51 4.29
C VAL A 126 4.80 13.24 3.13
N ILE A 127 4.18 14.39 3.40
CA ILE A 127 3.51 15.23 2.40
C ILE A 127 4.54 15.92 1.49
N ASP A 128 5.71 16.30 2.03
CA ASP A 128 6.81 16.89 1.27
C ASP A 128 7.79 15.85 0.71
N ARG A 129 7.65 14.56 1.07
CA ARG A 129 8.57 13.51 0.64
C ARG A 129 8.53 13.38 -0.87
N LYS A 130 9.67 13.55 -1.51
CA LYS A 130 9.81 13.33 -2.95
C LYS A 130 10.17 11.87 -3.22
N ASN A 131 9.51 11.28 -4.21
CA ASN A 131 9.91 9.98 -4.74
C ASN A 131 11.19 10.09 -5.58
N LYS A 132 11.66 8.98 -6.16
CA LYS A 132 12.82 8.97 -7.08
C LYS A 132 12.62 9.82 -8.34
N ALA A 133 11.38 10.12 -8.72
CA ALA A 133 11.07 11.06 -9.80
C ALA A 133 11.10 12.53 -9.35
N GLY A 134 11.41 12.81 -8.08
CA GLY A 134 11.44 14.17 -7.52
C GLY A 134 10.06 14.78 -7.27
N LYS A 135 8.98 14.00 -7.44
CA LYS A 135 7.60 14.44 -7.23
C LYS A 135 7.16 14.16 -5.80
N ALA A 136 6.54 15.15 -5.17
CA ALA A 136 5.84 14.96 -3.90
C ALA A 136 4.44 14.36 -4.16
N PRO A 137 3.76 13.78 -3.16
CA PRO A 137 2.41 13.25 -3.29
C PRO A 137 1.45 14.25 -3.94
N LEU A 138 1.50 15.52 -3.52
CA LEU A 138 0.65 16.57 -4.09
C LEU A 138 0.96 16.88 -5.56
N HIS A 139 2.18 16.61 -6.04
CA HIS A 139 2.56 16.77 -7.45
C HIS A 139 2.18 15.55 -8.31
N MET A 140 1.64 14.49 -7.71
CA MET A 140 1.13 13.32 -8.43
C MET A 140 -0.33 13.49 -8.86
N ALA A 141 -1.06 14.44 -8.28
CA ALA A 141 -2.40 14.79 -8.73
C ALA A 141 -2.29 15.39 -10.14
N VAL A 142 -2.96 14.76 -11.12
CA VAL A 142 -3.08 15.24 -12.50
C VAL A 142 -4.44 15.84 -12.76
#